data_AF-A0A392TY95-F1
#
_entry.id   AF-A0A392TY95-F1
#
_cell.length_a   1.000
_cell.length_b   1.000
_cell.length_c   1.000
_cell.angle_alpha   90.00
_cell.angle_beta   90.00
_cell.angle_gamma   90.00
#
_symmetry.space_group_name_H-M   'P 1'
#
loop_
_entity.id
_entity.type
_entity.pdbx_description
1 polymer ?
#
loop_
_entity_poly.entity_id
_entity_poly.type
_entity_poly.pdbx_seq_one_letter_code
_entity_poly.pdbx_strand_id
1 'polypeptide(L)'
;ADFVILDMEDDAEVEPLLLGRPFLATGRALIDVEMGELMLRAHEEQIMFNVFMAMKHDDDEPRRFKVDVIEEVVEDVLVEETPH
;
A
#
# COMPACT_ATOMS: atom_id res chain seq x y z
N ALA A 1 -6.85 17.14 7.74
CA ALA A 1 -5.71 16.47 7.10
C ALA A 1 -5.87 14.98 7.27
N ASP A 2 -5.57 14.18 6.24
CA ASP A 2 -5.76 12.72 6.25
C ASP A 2 -4.51 11.91 5.90
N PHE A 3 -3.35 12.46 6.22
CA PHE A 3 -2.05 11.86 5.93
C PHE A 3 -1.10 11.98 7.12
N VAL A 4 -0.07 11.14 7.10
CA VAL A 4 1.11 11.16 7.97
C VAL A 4 2.31 11.44 7.08
N ILE A 5 3.22 12.31 7.55
CA ILE A 5 4.51 12.54 6.91
C ILE A 5 5.55 11.86 7.79
N LEU A 6 6.35 10.97 7.20
CA LEU A 6 7.46 10.32 7.87
C LEU A 6 8.76 10.84 7.31
N ASP A 7 9.53 11.47 8.17
CA ASP A 7 10.89 11.91 7.90
C ASP A 7 11.84 10.83 8.43
N MET A 8 12.42 10.03 7.53
CA MET A 8 13.10 8.77 7.88
C MET A 8 14.63 8.85 7.78
N GLU A 9 15.18 9.93 7.23
CA GLU A 9 16.63 10.08 7.04
C GLU A 9 17.05 11.51 7.38
N ASP A 10 18.21 11.67 8.00
CA ASP A 10 18.81 13.00 8.23
C ASP A 10 19.47 13.57 6.94
N ASP A 11 19.52 12.76 5.88
CA ASP A 11 20.07 13.16 4.59
C ASP A 11 19.04 14.00 3.81
N ALA A 12 19.41 15.24 3.52
CA ALA A 12 18.52 16.23 2.91
C ALA A 12 18.10 15.87 1.48
N GLU A 13 18.71 14.85 0.88
CA GLU A 13 18.40 14.35 -0.46
C GLU A 13 17.22 13.36 -0.49
N VAL A 14 16.79 12.83 0.66
CA VAL A 14 15.66 11.89 0.72
C VAL A 14 14.36 12.61 1.05
N GLU A 15 13.39 12.51 0.14
CA GLU A 15 12.08 13.15 0.34
C GLU A 15 11.26 12.43 1.44
N PRO A 16 10.57 13.18 2.31
CA PRO A 16 9.71 12.59 3.33
C PRO A 16 8.57 11.75 2.75
N LEU A 17 8.28 10.61 3.38
CA LEU A 17 7.21 9.71 2.92
C LEU A 17 5.83 10.24 3.31
N LEU A 18 4.97 10.48 2.32
CA LEU A 18 3.57 10.86 2.53
C LEU A 18 2.67 9.62 2.52
N LEU A 19 2.06 9.29 3.66
CA LEU A 19 1.16 8.13 3.81
C LEU A 19 -0.27 8.56 4.15
N GLY A 20 -1.24 8.12 3.37
CA GLY A 20 -2.66 8.32 3.69
C GLY A 20 -3.10 7.48 4.92
N ARG A 21 -3.83 8.08 5.86
CA ARG A 21 -4.36 7.35 7.03
C ARG A 21 -5.35 6.23 6.65
N PRO A 22 -6.21 6.36 5.62
CA PRO A 22 -7.05 5.26 5.18
C PRO A 22 -6.22 4.04 4.72
N PHE A 23 -5.09 4.29 4.05
CA PHE A 23 -4.18 3.22 3.62
C PHE A 23 -3.54 2.50 4.81
N LEU A 24 -3.04 3.27 5.79
CA LEU A 24 -2.47 2.73 7.03
C LEU A 24 -3.48 1.93 7.84
N ALA A 25 -4.74 2.39 7.88
CA ALA A 25 -5.82 1.74 8.62
C ALA A 25 -6.25 0.42 7.98
N THR A 26 -6.45 0.39 6.66
CA THR A 26 -6.87 -0.81 5.92
C THR A 26 -5.80 -1.91 5.99
N GLY A 27 -4.52 -1.54 5.83
CA GLY A 27 -3.41 -2.48 5.85
C GLY A 27 -2.83 -2.78 7.23
N ARG A 28 -3.45 -2.35 8.34
CA ARG A 28 -2.90 -2.50 9.71
C ARG A 28 -1.38 -2.24 9.76
N ALA A 29 -0.96 -1.11 9.19
CA ALA A 29 0.44 -0.85 8.91
C ALA A 29 1.30 -0.78 10.19
N LEU A 30 2.49 -1.36 10.15
CA LEU A 30 3.55 -1.21 11.15
C LEU A 30 4.76 -0.59 10.47
N ILE A 31 5.37 0.39 11.14
CA ILE A 31 6.49 1.17 10.59
C ILE A 31 7.64 1.10 11.59
N ASP A 32 8.76 0.52 11.16
CA ASP A 32 10.03 0.64 11.85
C ASP A 32 10.83 1.76 11.18
N VAL A 33 10.90 2.91 11.86
CA VAL A 33 11.55 4.12 11.32
C VAL A 33 13.07 3.97 11.33
N GLU A 34 13.63 3.27 12.32
CA GLU A 34 15.08 3.10 12.44
C GLU A 34 15.62 2.19 11.34
N MET A 35 14.90 1.12 11.03
CA MET A 35 15.28 0.18 9.95
C MET A 35 14.74 0.57 8.58
N GLY A 36 13.83 1.55 8.50
CA GLY A 36 13.16 1.95 7.26
C GLY A 36 12.28 0.82 6.69
N GLU A 37 11.55 0.12 7.55
CA GLU A 37 10.70 -1.00 7.15
C GLU A 37 9.22 -0.65 7.32
N LEU A 38 8.44 -0.89 6.27
CA LEU A 38 6.98 -0.77 6.28
C LEU A 38 6.36 -2.16 6.10
N MET A 39 5.62 -2.62 7.10
CA MET A 39 4.84 -3.84 7.03
C MET A 39 3.37 -3.52 6.84
N LEU A 40 2.76 -4.10 5.81
CA LEU A 40 1.32 -4.06 5.56
C LEU A 40 0.74 -5.46 5.74
N ARG A 41 -0.38 -5.55 6.43
CA ARG A 41 -1.10 -6.78 6.71
C ARG A 41 -2.57 -6.66 6.29
N ALA A 42 -2.98 -7.57 5.41
CA ALA A 42 -4.37 -7.77 5.04
C ALA A 42 -4.76 -9.21 5.38
N HIS A 43 -5.78 -9.38 6.22
CA HIS A 43 -6.16 -10.70 6.76
C HIS A 43 -4.98 -11.42 7.46
N GLU A 44 -4.53 -12.54 6.89
CA GLU A 44 -3.42 -13.38 7.34
C GLU A 44 -2.15 -13.16 6.51
N GLU A 45 -2.22 -12.36 5.45
CA GLU A 45 -1.08 -12.05 4.59
C GLU A 45 -0.35 -10.81 5.11
N GLN A 46 0.97 -10.84 5.02
CA GLN A 46 1.84 -9.73 5.37
C GLN A 46 2.87 -9.50 4.26
N ILE A 47 3.09 -8.23 3.94
CA ILE A 47 4.09 -7.78 2.97
C ILE A 47 4.98 -6.76 3.69
N MET A 48 6.29 -6.90 3.49
CA MET A 48 7.30 -6.03 4.07
C MET A 48 8.03 -5.29 2.95
N PHE A 49 8.17 -3.97 3.11
CA PHE A 49 8.84 -3.10 2.17
C PHE A 49 10.02 -2.42 2.86
N ASN A 50 11.19 -2.43 2.21
CA ASN A 50 12.29 -1.54 2.58
C ASN A 50 12.07 -0.19 1.90
N VAL A 51 11.78 0.84 2.68
CA VAL A 51 11.40 2.16 2.17
C VAL A 51 12.59 2.89 1.55
N PHE A 52 13.80 2.71 2.07
CA PHE A 52 15.02 3.30 1.52
C PHE A 52 15.32 2.78 0.12
N MET A 53 15.07 1.49 -0.15
CA MET A 53 15.19 0.94 -1.50
C MET A 53 14.06 1.40 -2.42
N ALA A 54 12.82 1.49 -1.91
CA ALA A 54 11.68 1.92 -2.70
C ALA A 54 11.74 3.40 -3.10
N MET A 55 12.42 4.23 -2.30
CA MET A 55 12.65 5.65 -2.56
C MET A 55 13.85 5.92 -3.48
N LYS A 56 14.66 4.92 -3.82
CA LYS A 56 15.72 5.10 -4.81
C LYS A 56 15.09 5.35 -6.17
N HIS A 57 15.22 6.59 -6.63
CA HIS A 57 14.91 6.94 -8.01
C HIS A 57 16.02 6.39 -8.91
N ASP A 58 15.67 5.47 -9.81
CA ASP A 58 16.46 5.26 -11.02
C ASP A 58 16.27 6.52 -11.90
N ASP A 59 17.34 7.11 -12.42
CA ASP A 59 17.33 8.31 -13.29
C ASP A 59 16.52 8.13 -14.60
N ASP A 60 16.02 6.92 -14.88
CA ASP A 60 15.20 6.60 -16.04
C ASP A 60 13.72 6.96 -15.77
N GLU A 61 13.27 8.10 -16.33
CA GLU A 61 11.89 8.62 -16.48
C GLU A 61 10.84 8.22 -15.41
N PRO A 62 10.06 9.17 -14.85
CA PRO A 62 9.14 8.88 -13.75
C PRO A 62 8.12 7.79 -14.11
N ARG A 63 8.40 6.54 -13.71
CA ARG A 63 7.54 5.39 -13.91
C ARG A 63 6.33 5.54 -12.98
N ARG A 64 5.27 6.12 -13.52
CA ARG A 64 4.00 6.31 -12.80
C ARG A 64 3.23 4.99 -12.78
N PHE A 65 3.37 4.23 -11.70
CA PHE A 65 2.57 3.04 -11.47
C PHE A 65 1.18 3.44 -10.92
N LYS A 66 0.11 2.93 -11.55
CA LYS A 66 -1.27 3.08 -11.07
C LYS A 66 -1.77 1.71 -10.63
N VAL A 67 -2.22 1.60 -9.38
CA VAL A 67 -2.95 0.44 -8.86
C VAL A 67 -4.44 0.80 -8.85
N ASP A 68 -5.28 -0.06 -9.42
CA ASP A 68 -6.73 0.13 -9.49
C ASP A 68 -7.44 -1.04 -8.79
N VAL A 69 -8.64 -0.79 -8.27
CA VAL A 69 -9.44 -1.84 -7.61
C VAL A 69 -10.18 -2.63 -8.69
N ILE A 70 -9.93 -3.92 -8.80
CA ILE A 70 -10.73 -4.82 -9.63
C ILE A 70 -11.86 -5.35 -8.73
N GLU A 71 -13.07 -4.82 -8.88
CA GLU A 71 -14.26 -5.50 -8.36
C GLU A 71 -14.46 -6.78 -9.19
N GLU A 72 -14.14 -7.93 -8.60
CA GLU A 72 -14.55 -9.22 -9.13
C GLU A 72 -16.08 -9.25 -9.12
N VAL A 73 -16.69 -9.25 -10.31
CA VAL A 73 -18.15 -9.37 -10.45
C VAL A 73 -18.52 -10.77 -9.98
N VAL A 74 -19.16 -10.86 -8.81
CA VAL A 74 -19.79 -12.10 -8.36
C VAL A 74 -20.84 -12.49 -9.41
N GLU A 75 -20.66 -13.64 -10.07
CA GLU A 75 -21.74 -14.24 -10.85
C GLU A 75 -22.81 -14.70 -9.85
N ASP A 76 -23.91 -13.94 -9.75
CA ASP A 76 -25.12 -14.40 -9.09
C ASP A 76 -25.62 -15.66 -9.83
N VAL A 77 -25.28 -16.85 -9.31
CA VAL A 77 -25.91 -18.10 -9.73
C VAL A 77 -27.36 -18.06 -9.25
N LEU A 78 -28.24 -17.51 -10.06
CA LEU A 78 -29.68 -17.69 -9.90
C LEU A 78 -29.98 -19.16 -10.18
N VAL A 79 -30.06 -19.96 -9.11
CA VAL A 79 -30.68 -21.28 -9.17
C VAL A 79 -32.18 -21.03 -9.34
N GLU A 80 -32.64 -21.02 -10.58
CA GLU A 80 -34.05 -21.08 -10.92
C GLU A 80 -34.57 -22.47 -10.49
N GLU A 81 -35.05 -22.56 -9.25
CA GLU A 81 -35.84 -23.69 -8.77
C GLU A 81 -37.10 -23.77 -9.64
N THR A 82 -37.19 -24.80 -10.48
CA THR A 82 -38.43 -25.14 -11.19
C THR A 82 -39.31 -26.00 -10.28
N PRO A 83 -40.51 -25.55 -9.84
CA PRO A 83 -41.49 -26.44 -9.26
C PRO A 83 -42.22 -27.19 -10.38
N HIS A 84 -42.50 -28.47 -10.15
CA HIS A 84 -43.13 -29.44 -11.04
C HIS A 84 -44.36 -28.96 -11.83
#